data_AF-A0A8S3IFQ0-F1
#
_entry.id   AF-A0A8S3IFQ0-F1
#
_cell.length_a   1.000
_cell.length_b   1.000
_cell.length_c   1.000
_cell.angle_alpha   90.00
_cell.angle_beta   90.00
_cell.angle_gamma   90.00
#
_symmetry.space_group_name_H-M   'P 1'
#
loop_
_entity.id
_entity.type
_entity.pdbx_description
1 polymer ?
#
loop_
_entity_poly.entity_id
_entity_poly.type
_entity_poly.pdbx_seq_one_letter_code
_entity_poly.pdbx_strand_id
1 'polypeptide(L)'
;IIFNTRGVLPYETIHNLERRQIPFFINKLEYLLHRSTKHYKEQILFILFIPDEKQTPLTVEKNQDNSIVVPKWGSVIFYNKNNSDSEYNDLNLIMKQFLAHFNQLLGIETIDQWINLRTIENYNNGRQTLSTLSQLLLSIPNIVIDDTMAKKVHDSVDLLEKCEESNQHNDCQQGRLLADQVFFDPSLLKLLYFPDDQKFAIYVPLYLPMGAPLAWALFNDIKFLINIVRSNR
;
A
#
# COMPACT_ATOMS: atom_id res chain seq x y z
N ILE A 1 -14.85 -8.51 15.54
CA ILE A 1 -15.95 -9.02 16.39
C ILE A 1 -15.83 -8.36 17.75
N ILE A 2 -16.90 -7.76 18.26
CA ILE A 2 -16.93 -7.10 19.57
C ILE A 2 -18.10 -7.67 20.37
N PHE A 3 -17.81 -8.15 21.57
CA PHE A 3 -18.83 -8.63 22.51
C PHE A 3 -19.22 -7.48 23.44
N ASN A 4 -20.50 -7.43 23.84
CA ASN A 4 -20.96 -6.40 24.77
C ASN A 4 -20.43 -6.55 26.21
N THR A 5 -19.70 -7.61 26.53
CA THR A 5 -18.94 -7.75 27.79
C THR A 5 -17.95 -6.61 28.04
N ARG A 6 -17.67 -5.80 27.02
CA ARG A 6 -16.83 -4.59 27.09
C ARG A 6 -17.59 -3.30 27.44
N GLY A 7 -18.88 -3.38 27.80
CA GLY A 7 -19.67 -2.23 28.31
C GLY A 7 -20.03 -1.19 27.25
N VAL A 8 -20.21 -1.60 25.99
CA VAL A 8 -20.56 -0.69 24.88
C VAL A 8 -21.98 -0.15 25.07
N LEU A 9 -22.92 -1.04 25.35
CA LEU A 9 -24.28 -0.68 25.78
C LEU A 9 -24.36 -0.68 27.30
N PRO A 10 -25.19 0.19 27.92
CA PRO A 10 -25.44 0.12 29.35
C PRO A 10 -26.00 -1.26 29.75
N TYR A 11 -25.78 -1.68 30.99
CA TYR A 11 -26.22 -2.98 31.51
C TYR A 11 -27.75 -3.11 31.66
N GLU A 12 -28.50 -2.05 31.39
CA GLU A 12 -29.96 -2.08 31.34
C GLU A 12 -30.45 -2.89 30.12
N THR A 13 -31.65 -3.45 30.23
CA THR A 13 -32.32 -4.31 29.24
C THR A 13 -32.78 -3.51 28.01
N ILE A 14 -31.84 -2.90 27.29
CA ILE A 14 -32.11 -2.23 26.04
C ILE A 14 -32.20 -3.30 24.95
N HIS A 15 -33.43 -3.62 24.55
CA HIS A 15 -33.72 -4.55 23.45
C HIS A 15 -33.88 -3.83 22.09
N ASN A 16 -33.92 -2.50 22.08
CA ASN A 16 -34.06 -1.70 20.87
C ASN A 16 -33.09 -0.51 20.90
N LEU A 17 -32.22 -0.44 19.88
CA LEU A 17 -31.33 0.70 19.67
C LEU A 17 -32.02 1.72 18.76
N GLU A 18 -32.30 2.92 19.28
CA GLU A 18 -32.89 4.00 18.51
C GLU A 18 -31.83 4.82 17.75
N ARG A 19 -32.23 5.47 16.64
CA ARG A 19 -31.34 6.35 15.84
C ARG A 19 -30.54 7.34 16.66
N ARG A 20 -31.16 7.90 17.70
CA ARG A 20 -30.57 8.92 18.59
C ARG A 20 -29.41 8.36 19.42
N GLN A 21 -29.39 7.05 19.66
CA GLN A 21 -28.37 6.37 20.44
C GLN A 21 -27.17 5.90 19.60
N ILE A 22 -27.32 5.85 18.26
CA ILE A 22 -26.27 5.40 17.34
C ILE A 22 -24.98 6.21 17.49
N PRO A 23 -24.97 7.56 17.49
CA PRO A 23 -23.73 8.31 17.63
C PRO A 23 -22.99 8.01 18.95
N PHE A 24 -23.73 7.85 20.05
CA PHE A 24 -23.15 7.50 21.35
C PHE A 24 -22.54 6.09 21.35
N PHE A 25 -23.22 5.14 20.69
CA PHE A 25 -22.73 3.78 20.51
C PHE A 25 -21.44 3.75 19.67
N ILE A 26 -21.41 4.48 18.55
CA ILE A 26 -20.24 4.60 17.67
C ILE A 26 -19.05 5.20 18.41
N ASN A 27 -19.25 6.30 19.14
CA ASN A 27 -18.19 6.94 19.91
C ASN A 27 -17.57 5.99 20.96
N LYS A 28 -18.40 5.17 21.63
CA LYS A 28 -17.92 4.16 22.58
C LYS A 28 -17.14 3.04 21.89
N LEU A 29 -17.61 2.56 20.74
CA LEU A 29 -16.89 1.56 19.95
C LEU A 29 -15.54 2.10 19.47
N GLU A 30 -15.54 3.32 18.96
CA GLU A 30 -14.34 4.02 18.49
C GLU A 30 -13.31 4.13 19.61
N TYR A 31 -13.73 4.52 20.82
CA TYR A 31 -12.86 4.54 21.99
C TYR A 31 -12.23 3.18 22.30
N LEU A 32 -13.00 2.09 22.20
CA LEU A 32 -12.49 0.73 22.42
C LEU A 32 -11.52 0.29 21.32
N LEU A 33 -11.76 0.69 20.08
CA LEU A 33 -10.94 0.33 18.92
C LEU A 33 -9.61 1.09 18.91
N HIS A 34 -9.61 2.39 19.22
CA HIS A 34 -8.40 3.20 19.31
C HIS A 34 -7.41 2.71 20.37
N ARG A 35 -7.89 2.06 21.44
CA ARG A 35 -7.00 1.40 22.41
C ARG A 35 -6.20 0.24 21.81
N SER A 36 -6.72 -0.39 20.75
CA SER A 36 -6.13 -1.57 20.12
C SER A 36 -5.25 -1.26 18.91
N THR A 37 -5.48 -0.15 18.21
CA THR A 37 -4.79 0.20 16.96
C THR A 37 -3.96 1.47 17.14
N LYS A 38 -2.63 1.34 17.28
CA LYS A 38 -1.69 2.47 17.43
C LYS A 38 -1.51 3.33 16.17
N HIS A 39 -2.25 3.07 15.09
CA HIS A 39 -2.08 3.73 13.80
C HIS A 39 -3.38 4.40 13.35
N TYR A 40 -3.41 5.73 13.40
CA TYR A 40 -4.40 6.55 12.70
C TYR A 40 -4.21 6.39 11.20
N LYS A 41 -5.11 5.67 10.56
CA LYS A 41 -5.30 5.68 9.10
C LYS A 41 -6.79 5.53 8.82
N GLU A 42 -7.24 6.09 7.70
CA GLU A 42 -8.60 5.95 7.18
C GLU A 42 -8.97 4.46 7.08
N GLN A 43 -9.76 3.98 8.05
CA GLN A 43 -10.19 2.57 8.14
C GLN A 43 -11.70 2.53 8.05
N ILE A 44 -12.22 1.73 7.12
CA ILE A 44 -13.63 1.36 7.09
C ILE A 44 -13.80 0.15 8.01
N LEU A 45 -14.61 0.30 9.06
CA LEU A 45 -14.77 -0.70 10.10
C LEU A 45 -15.95 -1.64 9.80
N PHE A 46 -15.72 -2.95 9.81
CA PHE A 46 -16.79 -3.95 9.72
C PHE A 46 -16.87 -4.73 11.04
N ILE A 47 -17.89 -4.42 11.84
CA ILE A 47 -17.99 -4.91 13.21
C ILE A 47 -19.19 -5.84 13.33
N LEU A 48 -18.91 -7.10 13.69
CA LEU A 48 -19.92 -7.99 14.23
C LEU A 48 -20.06 -7.72 15.72
N PHE A 49 -21.21 -7.21 16.14
CA PHE A 49 -21.57 -6.97 17.53
C PHE A 49 -22.44 -8.11 18.04
N ILE A 50 -22.02 -8.72 19.15
CA ILE A 50 -22.74 -9.82 19.79
C ILE A 50 -23.23 -9.31 21.15
N PRO A 51 -24.56 -9.14 21.34
CA PRO A 51 -25.14 -8.73 22.61
C PRO A 51 -24.99 -9.84 23.66
N ASP A 52 -25.12 -9.45 24.93
CA ASP A 52 -25.15 -10.40 26.05
C ASP A 52 -26.50 -11.15 26.09
N GLU A 53 -26.56 -12.29 26.78
CA GLU A 53 -27.78 -13.13 26.84
C GLU A 53 -28.98 -12.34 27.37
N LYS A 54 -28.75 -11.41 28.30
CA LYS A 54 -29.78 -10.55 28.91
C LYS A 54 -30.36 -9.51 27.96
N GLN A 55 -29.68 -9.22 26.86
CA GLN A 55 -30.05 -8.18 25.89
C GLN A 55 -30.47 -8.76 24.55
N THR A 56 -30.38 -10.07 24.38
CA THR A 56 -30.86 -10.78 23.19
C THR A 56 -32.38 -10.94 23.29
N PRO A 57 -33.16 -10.63 22.23
CA PRO A 57 -32.73 -10.08 20.95
C PRO A 57 -32.53 -8.56 21.03
N LEU A 58 -31.43 -8.09 20.44
CA LEU A 58 -31.18 -6.67 20.21
C LEU A 58 -31.65 -6.33 18.80
N THR A 59 -32.59 -5.40 18.70
CA THR A 59 -33.12 -4.89 17.43
C THR A 59 -32.68 -3.45 17.20
N VAL A 60 -32.49 -3.07 15.94
CA VAL A 60 -32.14 -1.69 15.57
C VAL A 60 -33.30 -1.09 14.80
N GLU A 61 -33.84 0.03 15.26
CA GLU A 61 -34.91 0.79 14.59
C GLU A 61 -36.15 -0.05 14.18
N LYS A 62 -36.38 -1.22 14.79
CA LYS A 62 -37.38 -2.22 14.32
C LYS A 62 -37.21 -2.63 12.83
N ASN A 63 -36.05 -2.40 12.24
CA ASN A 63 -35.72 -2.86 10.90
C ASN A 63 -35.30 -4.33 10.92
N GLN A 64 -35.60 -5.04 9.84
CA GLN A 64 -35.35 -6.49 9.72
C GLN A 64 -33.86 -6.83 9.66
N ASP A 65 -33.02 -5.91 9.18
CA ASP A 65 -31.62 -6.19 8.85
C ASP A 65 -30.65 -6.09 10.04
N ASN A 66 -31.13 -5.75 11.25
CA ASN A 66 -30.36 -5.67 12.51
C ASN A 66 -28.92 -5.14 12.31
N SER A 67 -28.78 -4.06 11.56
CA SER A 67 -27.48 -3.53 11.17
C SER A 67 -27.52 -2.03 10.94
N ILE A 68 -26.34 -1.41 11.00
CA ILE A 68 -26.13 0.03 10.86
C ILE A 68 -24.99 0.25 9.88
N VAL A 69 -25.19 1.16 8.94
CA VAL A 69 -24.15 1.63 8.02
C VAL A 69 -23.92 3.12 8.25
N VAL A 70 -22.68 3.50 8.51
CA VAL A 70 -22.27 4.89 8.75
C VAL A 70 -21.27 5.30 7.68
N PRO A 71 -21.60 6.27 6.80
CA PRO A 71 -20.71 6.75 5.76
C PRO A 71 -19.33 7.16 6.30
N LYS A 72 -18.25 6.76 5.61
CA LYS A 72 -16.84 7.02 5.97
C LYS A 72 -16.34 6.41 7.29
N TRP A 73 -17.22 5.75 8.07
CA TRP A 73 -16.83 5.06 9.30
C TRP A 73 -16.89 3.54 9.14
N GLY A 74 -17.98 3.00 8.58
CA GLY A 74 -18.13 1.56 8.41
C GLY A 74 -19.53 1.01 8.68
N SER A 75 -19.61 -0.25 9.10
CA SER A 75 -20.84 -1.00 9.32
C SER A 75 -20.78 -1.81 10.62
N VAL A 76 -21.91 -1.89 11.32
CA VAL A 76 -22.10 -2.75 12.49
C VAL A 76 -23.28 -3.69 12.23
N ILE A 77 -23.05 -4.99 12.36
CA ILE A 77 -24.10 -6.01 12.30
C ILE A 77 -24.33 -6.53 13.71
N PHE A 78 -25.59 -6.56 14.15
CA PHE A 78 -26.00 -7.08 15.44
C PHE A 78 -26.46 -8.53 15.28
N TYR A 79 -25.66 -9.46 15.78
CA TYR A 79 -25.95 -10.88 15.66
C TYR A 79 -26.59 -11.40 16.95
N ASN A 80 -27.86 -11.78 16.84
CA ASN A 80 -28.61 -12.42 17.92
C ASN A 80 -28.44 -13.93 17.78
N LYS A 81 -27.79 -14.56 18.76
CA LYS A 81 -27.54 -16.01 18.73
C LYS A 81 -28.86 -16.77 18.89
N ASN A 82 -29.24 -17.53 17.88
CA ASN A 82 -30.33 -18.49 17.96
C ASN A 82 -29.75 -19.87 18.30
N ASN A 83 -30.24 -20.52 19.35
CA ASN A 83 -29.72 -21.82 19.81
C ASN A 83 -30.01 -23.00 18.86
N SER A 84 -30.70 -22.76 17.74
CA SER A 84 -31.28 -23.79 16.86
C SER A 84 -30.60 -23.94 15.50
N ASP A 85 -29.77 -22.98 15.05
CA ASP A 85 -29.24 -22.93 13.69
C ASP A 85 -27.75 -23.29 13.63
N SER A 86 -27.34 -23.95 12.54
CA SER A 86 -25.94 -24.31 12.30
C SER A 86 -25.08 -23.05 12.14
N GLU A 87 -24.06 -22.88 12.99
CA GLU A 87 -23.16 -21.70 13.03
C GLU A 87 -22.56 -21.30 11.65
N TYR A 88 -22.40 -22.26 10.74
CA TYR A 88 -21.90 -22.02 9.38
C TYR A 88 -22.85 -21.22 8.47
N ASN A 89 -24.16 -21.44 8.58
CA ASN A 89 -25.15 -20.73 7.76
C ASN A 89 -25.25 -19.25 8.17
N ASP A 90 -25.11 -18.99 9.46
CA ASP A 90 -25.13 -17.64 10.04
C ASP A 90 -23.93 -16.81 9.58
N LEU A 91 -22.73 -17.40 9.54
CA LEU A 91 -21.54 -16.70 9.04
C LEU A 91 -21.67 -16.31 7.57
N ASN A 92 -22.23 -17.18 6.74
CA ASN A 92 -22.46 -16.89 5.32
C ASN A 92 -23.45 -15.72 5.16
N LEU A 93 -24.54 -15.72 5.94
CA LEU A 93 -25.50 -14.62 5.96
C LEU A 93 -24.86 -13.30 6.39
N ILE A 94 -24.09 -13.32 7.48
CA ILE A 94 -23.35 -12.15 7.98
C ILE A 94 -22.37 -11.63 6.92
N MET A 95 -21.66 -12.52 6.24
CA MET A 95 -20.71 -12.13 5.20
C MET A 95 -21.41 -11.49 3.99
N LYS A 96 -22.56 -12.02 3.58
CA LYS A 96 -23.39 -11.41 2.52
C LYS A 96 -23.86 -10.01 2.91
N GLN A 97 -24.30 -9.81 4.15
CA GLN A 97 -24.69 -8.49 4.66
C GLN A 97 -23.49 -7.53 4.69
N PHE A 98 -22.31 -7.98 5.13
CA PHE A 98 -21.11 -7.15 5.09
C PHE A 98 -20.72 -6.74 3.67
N LEU A 99 -20.79 -7.66 2.70
CA LEU A 99 -20.55 -7.34 1.29
C LEU A 99 -21.56 -6.31 0.77
N ALA A 100 -22.85 -6.43 1.13
CA ALA A 100 -23.86 -5.45 0.77
C ALA A 100 -23.56 -4.06 1.36
N HIS A 101 -23.19 -3.99 2.64
CA HIS A 101 -22.81 -2.72 3.29
C HIS A 101 -21.54 -2.12 2.70
N PHE A 102 -20.56 -2.95 2.33
CA PHE A 102 -19.34 -2.49 1.68
C PHE A 102 -19.63 -1.89 0.30
N ASN A 103 -20.41 -2.59 -0.50
CA ASN A 103 -20.90 -2.13 -1.79
C ASN A 103 -21.67 -0.79 -1.65
N GLN A 104 -22.56 -0.69 -0.66
CA GLN A 104 -23.28 0.55 -0.35
C GLN A 104 -22.34 1.71 0.02
N LEU A 105 -21.33 1.45 0.86
CA LEU A 105 -20.36 2.48 1.27
C LEU A 105 -19.50 2.98 0.10
N LEU A 106 -19.20 2.11 -0.85
CA LEU A 106 -18.46 2.46 -2.05
C LEU A 106 -19.34 3.02 -3.17
N GLY A 107 -20.67 2.94 -3.04
CA GLY A 107 -21.60 3.31 -4.10
C GLY A 107 -21.52 2.39 -5.32
N ILE A 108 -21.12 1.12 -5.11
CA ILE A 108 -20.92 0.14 -6.16
C ILE A 108 -22.00 -0.93 -6.04
N GLU A 109 -22.89 -1.01 -7.03
CA GLU A 109 -23.98 -1.99 -7.04
C GLU A 109 -23.67 -3.19 -7.94
N THR A 110 -22.82 -3.00 -8.96
CA THR A 110 -22.55 -4.02 -9.99
C THR A 110 -21.08 -4.41 -10.07
N ILE A 111 -20.83 -5.63 -10.56
CA ILE A 111 -19.47 -6.13 -10.80
C ILE A 111 -18.75 -5.30 -11.88
N ASP A 112 -19.50 -4.75 -12.84
CA ASP A 112 -18.93 -3.96 -13.93
C ASP A 112 -18.35 -2.64 -13.43
N GLN A 113 -19.04 -2.00 -12.48
CA GLN A 113 -18.52 -0.81 -11.80
C GLN A 113 -17.22 -1.12 -11.04
N TRP A 114 -17.17 -2.26 -10.35
CA TRP A 114 -15.95 -2.75 -9.70
C TRP A 114 -14.80 -2.94 -10.69
N ILE A 115 -15.06 -3.62 -11.80
CA ILE A 115 -14.06 -3.86 -12.85
C ILE A 115 -13.57 -2.53 -13.40
N ASN A 116 -14.46 -1.59 -13.74
CA ASN A 116 -14.11 -0.29 -14.27
C ASN A 116 -13.23 0.52 -13.30
N LEU A 117 -13.61 0.59 -12.02
CA LEU A 117 -12.82 1.27 -11.00
C LEU A 117 -11.42 0.65 -10.88
N ARG A 118 -11.34 -0.68 -10.84
CA ARG A 118 -10.06 -1.38 -10.75
C ARG A 118 -9.23 -1.23 -12.03
N THR A 119 -9.84 -1.15 -13.21
CA THR A 119 -9.15 -0.89 -14.48
C THR A 119 -8.47 0.47 -14.43
N ILE A 120 -9.20 1.53 -14.06
CA ILE A 120 -8.67 2.90 -13.95
C ILE A 120 -7.56 2.97 -12.90
N GLU A 121 -7.76 2.33 -11.74
CA GLU A 121 -6.76 2.28 -10.68
C GLU A 121 -5.50 1.54 -11.14
N ASN A 122 -5.65 0.38 -11.79
CA ASN A 122 -4.53 -0.40 -12.32
C ASN A 122 -3.73 0.40 -13.35
N TYR A 123 -4.42 1.08 -14.29
CA TYR A 123 -3.80 1.93 -15.30
C TYR A 123 -2.97 3.06 -14.67
N ASN A 124 -3.57 3.81 -13.75
CA ASN A 124 -2.91 4.93 -13.07
C ASN A 124 -1.72 4.46 -12.24
N ASN A 125 -1.87 3.35 -11.49
CA ASN A 125 -0.78 2.77 -10.70
C ASN A 125 0.36 2.25 -11.60
N GLY A 126 0.04 1.60 -12.72
CA GLY A 126 1.04 1.14 -13.69
C GLY A 126 1.82 2.32 -14.29
N ARG A 127 1.11 3.36 -14.75
CA ARG A 127 1.73 4.59 -15.26
C ARG A 127 2.61 5.30 -14.22
N GLN A 128 2.13 5.41 -12.98
CA GLN A 128 2.91 6.02 -11.90
C GLN A 128 4.18 5.23 -11.61
N THR A 129 4.09 3.90 -11.61
CA THR A 129 5.23 3.00 -11.40
C THR A 129 6.27 3.14 -12.51
N LEU A 130 5.85 3.13 -13.78
CA LEU A 130 6.75 3.37 -14.92
C LEU A 130 7.34 4.78 -14.93
N SER A 131 6.57 5.79 -14.53
CA SER A 131 7.08 7.15 -14.39
C SER A 131 8.17 7.23 -13.31
N THR A 132 7.93 6.58 -12.17
CA THR A 132 8.91 6.51 -11.08
C THR A 132 10.15 5.71 -11.52
N LEU A 133 9.97 4.59 -12.21
CA LEU A 133 11.05 3.81 -12.80
C LEU A 133 11.91 4.70 -13.71
N SER A 134 11.30 5.42 -14.64
CA SER A 134 12.00 6.33 -15.57
C SER A 134 12.80 7.39 -14.81
N GLN A 135 12.23 8.00 -13.76
CA GLN A 135 12.95 8.95 -12.92
C GLN A 135 14.16 8.33 -12.20
N LEU A 136 14.03 7.09 -11.70
CA LEU A 136 15.13 6.37 -11.06
C LEU A 136 16.25 6.06 -12.07
N LEU A 137 15.89 5.61 -13.27
CA LEU A 137 16.85 5.32 -14.35
C LEU A 137 17.61 6.59 -14.79
N LEU A 138 16.94 7.73 -14.87
CA LEU A 138 17.57 9.01 -15.21
C LEU A 138 18.49 9.53 -14.09
N SER A 139 18.16 9.24 -12.83
CA SER A 139 18.91 9.74 -11.68
C SER A 139 20.20 8.97 -11.41
N ILE A 140 20.34 7.75 -11.95
CA ILE A 140 21.50 6.87 -11.70
C ILE A 140 22.21 6.60 -13.03
N PRO A 141 23.30 7.33 -13.35
CA PRO A 141 23.84 7.42 -14.70
C PRO A 141 24.56 6.16 -15.25
N ASN A 142 24.44 4.98 -14.63
CA ASN A 142 25.09 3.73 -15.09
C ASN A 142 24.34 2.45 -14.65
N ILE A 143 23.00 2.48 -14.67
CA ILE A 143 22.22 1.29 -14.34
C ILE A 143 22.27 0.24 -15.47
N VAL A 144 22.62 -1.00 -15.13
CA VAL A 144 22.63 -2.13 -16.07
C VAL A 144 21.29 -2.86 -15.95
N ILE A 145 20.49 -2.83 -17.01
CA ILE A 145 19.20 -3.51 -17.08
C ILE A 145 19.39 -4.80 -17.89
N ASP A 146 18.93 -5.92 -17.32
CA ASP A 146 18.92 -7.21 -18.03
C ASP A 146 17.93 -7.18 -19.21
N ASP A 147 18.26 -7.86 -20.31
CA ASP A 147 17.42 -7.90 -21.52
C ASP A 147 16.00 -8.42 -21.23
N THR A 148 15.86 -9.34 -20.26
CA THR A 148 14.55 -9.85 -19.85
C THR A 148 13.70 -8.78 -19.15
N MET A 149 14.33 -7.90 -18.35
CA MET A 149 13.64 -6.79 -17.69
C MET A 149 13.32 -5.69 -18.70
N ALA A 150 14.25 -5.38 -19.61
CA ALA A 150 14.01 -4.43 -20.70
C ALA A 150 12.79 -4.84 -21.54
N LYS A 151 12.69 -6.13 -21.90
CA LYS A 151 11.52 -6.67 -22.60
C LYS A 151 10.24 -6.52 -21.80
N LYS A 152 10.25 -6.86 -20.50
CA LYS A 152 9.07 -6.71 -19.63
C LYS A 152 8.59 -5.26 -19.50
N VAL A 153 9.51 -4.28 -19.51
CA VAL A 153 9.14 -2.85 -19.53
C VAL A 153 8.42 -2.51 -20.82
N HIS A 154 8.93 -2.98 -21.97
CA HIS A 154 8.27 -2.74 -23.26
C HIS A 154 6.90 -3.41 -23.31
N ASP A 155 6.82 -4.70 -22.94
CA ASP A 155 5.56 -5.43 -22.86
C ASP A 155 4.55 -4.73 -21.91
N SER A 156 5.04 -4.15 -20.80
CA SER A 156 4.21 -3.38 -19.85
C SER A 156 3.65 -2.10 -20.47
N VAL A 157 4.48 -1.33 -21.17
CA VAL A 157 4.06 -0.09 -21.85
C VAL A 157 3.05 -0.42 -22.94
N ASP A 158 3.34 -1.40 -23.78
CA ASP A 158 2.46 -1.84 -24.87
C ASP A 158 1.08 -2.29 -24.36
N LEU A 159 1.04 -3.02 -23.24
CA LEU A 159 -0.22 -3.45 -22.62
C LEU A 159 -1.00 -2.30 -21.98
N LEU A 160 -0.32 -1.32 -21.37
CA LEU A 160 -0.99 -0.15 -20.81
C LEU A 160 -1.53 0.78 -21.89
N GLU A 161 -0.81 0.94 -23.00
CA GLU A 161 -1.28 1.69 -24.18
C GLU A 161 -2.49 1.01 -24.81
N LYS A 162 -2.44 -0.31 -25.04
CA LYS A 162 -3.60 -1.09 -25.49
C LYS A 162 -4.78 -0.98 -24.54
N CYS A 163 -4.54 -0.94 -23.23
CA CYS A 163 -5.62 -0.78 -22.26
C CYS A 163 -6.26 0.61 -22.33
N GLU A 164 -5.50 1.67 -22.63
CA GLU A 164 -6.05 3.01 -22.82
C GLU A 164 -7.04 3.05 -23.98
N GLU A 165 -6.76 2.32 -25.06
CA GLU A 165 -7.63 2.24 -26.24
C GLU A 165 -8.82 1.30 -26.07
N SER A 166 -8.60 0.11 -25.49
CA SER A 166 -9.61 -0.96 -25.40
C SER A 166 -10.43 -0.95 -24.12
N ASN A 167 -9.96 -0.25 -23.08
CA ASN A 167 -10.48 -0.26 -21.71
C ASN A 167 -10.62 -1.69 -21.11
N GLN A 168 -9.81 -2.64 -21.59
CA GLN A 168 -9.84 -4.03 -21.17
C GLN A 168 -9.13 -4.21 -19.81
N HIS A 169 -9.87 -4.67 -18.80
CA HIS A 169 -9.34 -4.83 -17.44
C HIS A 169 -8.07 -5.70 -17.36
N ASN A 170 -8.06 -6.80 -18.10
CA ASN A 170 -6.96 -7.77 -18.07
C ASN A 170 -5.65 -7.15 -18.57
N ASP A 171 -5.70 -6.30 -19.60
CA ASP A 171 -4.51 -5.69 -20.20
C ASP A 171 -3.92 -4.66 -19.25
N CYS A 172 -4.75 -3.81 -18.64
CA CYS A 172 -4.33 -2.89 -17.57
C CYS A 172 -3.74 -3.62 -16.37
N GLN A 173 -4.36 -4.72 -15.96
CA GLN A 173 -3.88 -5.52 -14.83
C GLN A 173 -2.53 -6.16 -15.15
N GLN A 174 -2.38 -6.79 -16.31
CA GLN A 174 -1.13 -7.42 -16.73
C GLN A 174 -0.02 -6.38 -16.93
N GLY A 175 -0.33 -5.26 -17.59
CA GLY A 175 0.59 -4.14 -17.78
C GLY A 175 1.12 -3.58 -16.46
N ARG A 176 0.23 -3.37 -15.47
CA ARG A 176 0.65 -2.98 -14.11
C ARG A 176 1.52 -4.04 -13.45
N LEU A 177 1.14 -5.31 -13.50
CA LEU A 177 1.90 -6.38 -12.85
C LEU A 177 3.32 -6.51 -13.42
N LEU A 178 3.50 -6.32 -14.72
CA LEU A 178 4.83 -6.30 -15.34
C LEU A 178 5.65 -5.08 -14.89
N ALA A 179 5.04 -3.89 -14.84
CA ALA A 179 5.69 -2.69 -14.31
C ALA A 179 6.16 -2.89 -12.86
N ASP A 180 5.29 -3.42 -12.00
CA ASP A 180 5.61 -3.72 -10.60
C ASP A 180 6.75 -4.73 -10.51
N GLN A 181 6.69 -5.82 -11.30
CA GLN A 181 7.74 -6.85 -11.32
C GLN A 181 9.12 -6.27 -11.67
N VAL A 182 9.19 -5.40 -12.68
CA VAL A 182 10.47 -4.79 -13.05
C VAL A 182 10.92 -3.80 -11.98
N PHE A 183 10.05 -2.92 -11.52
CA PHE A 183 10.37 -1.91 -10.51
C PHE A 183 10.93 -2.53 -9.21
N PHE A 184 10.39 -3.67 -8.80
CA PHE A 184 10.83 -4.40 -7.61
C PHE A 184 11.87 -5.50 -7.90
N ASP A 185 12.44 -5.55 -9.11
CA ASP A 185 13.48 -6.54 -9.42
C ASP A 185 14.75 -6.27 -8.59
N PRO A 186 15.38 -7.31 -8.00
CA PRO A 186 16.60 -7.15 -7.23
C PRO A 186 17.73 -6.43 -7.96
N SER A 187 17.83 -6.52 -9.30
CA SER A 187 18.86 -5.80 -10.07
C SER A 187 18.69 -4.28 -10.02
N LEU A 188 17.45 -3.78 -9.95
CA LEU A 188 17.16 -2.35 -9.87
C LEU A 188 17.16 -1.84 -8.42
N LEU A 189 16.84 -2.71 -7.45
CA LEU A 189 16.87 -2.38 -6.02
C LEU A 189 18.27 -2.49 -5.41
N LYS A 190 19.09 -3.42 -5.91
CA LYS A 190 20.45 -3.65 -5.44
C LYS A 190 21.36 -2.73 -6.21
N LEU A 191 21.42 -1.49 -5.73
CA LEU A 191 22.44 -0.50 -6.05
C LEU A 191 23.84 -1.08 -5.77
N LEU A 192 24.33 -1.94 -6.66
CA LEU A 192 25.73 -2.38 -6.72
C LEU A 192 26.64 -1.23 -7.18
N TYR A 193 26.06 -0.08 -7.50
CA TYR A 193 26.79 1.14 -7.74
C TYR A 193 27.12 1.79 -6.41
N PHE A 194 28.37 1.60 -5.96
CA PHE A 194 28.95 2.48 -4.95
C PHE A 194 28.93 3.90 -5.52
N PRO A 195 28.24 4.86 -4.89
CA PRO A 195 28.32 6.28 -5.26
C PRO A 195 29.80 6.68 -5.40
N ASP A 196 30.10 7.60 -6.31
CA ASP A 196 31.50 8.01 -6.55
C ASP A 196 32.20 8.44 -5.24
N ASP A 197 31.46 9.04 -4.30
CA ASP A 197 31.97 9.39 -2.97
C ASP A 197 32.45 8.17 -2.15
N GLN A 198 31.73 7.04 -2.22
CA GLN A 198 32.12 5.80 -1.54
C GLN A 198 33.29 5.12 -2.25
N LYS A 199 33.37 5.28 -3.57
CA LYS A 199 34.52 4.85 -4.38
C LYS A 199 35.80 5.60 -3.97
N PHE A 200 35.73 6.92 -3.79
CA PHE A 200 36.87 7.71 -3.29
C PHE A 200 37.24 7.35 -1.85
N ALA A 201 36.28 7.10 -0.96
CA ALA A 201 36.56 6.70 0.41
C ALA A 201 37.36 5.37 0.52
N ILE A 202 37.18 4.45 -0.44
CA ILE A 202 37.93 3.20 -0.51
C ILE A 202 39.29 3.39 -1.19
N TYR A 203 39.33 4.12 -2.32
CA TYR A 203 40.54 4.23 -3.13
C TYR A 203 41.55 5.27 -2.64
N VAL A 204 41.11 6.34 -1.98
CA VAL A 204 42.01 7.39 -1.48
C VAL A 204 42.97 6.83 -0.42
N PRO A 205 42.54 6.12 0.65
CA PRO A 205 43.47 5.56 1.62
C PRO A 205 44.44 4.53 1.03
N LEU A 206 44.01 3.80 -0.01
CA LEU A 206 44.82 2.75 -0.65
C LEU A 206 45.89 3.32 -1.59
N TYR A 207 45.51 4.29 -2.44
CA TYR A 207 46.38 4.79 -3.50
C TYR A 207 47.09 6.10 -3.18
N LEU A 208 46.58 6.93 -2.26
CA LEU A 208 47.25 8.17 -1.84
C LEU A 208 48.66 7.92 -1.26
N PRO A 209 48.90 6.90 -0.42
CA PRO A 209 50.25 6.64 0.13
C PRO A 209 51.25 6.22 -0.93
N MET A 210 50.82 5.53 -1.98
CA MET A 210 51.68 5.14 -3.10
C MET A 210 51.83 6.26 -4.15
N GLY A 211 50.77 7.04 -4.37
CA GLY A 211 50.73 8.11 -5.36
C GLY A 211 51.49 9.36 -4.95
N ALA A 212 51.46 9.74 -3.68
CA ALA A 212 52.12 10.97 -3.21
C ALA A 212 53.65 10.97 -3.41
N PRO A 213 54.41 9.89 -3.11
CA PRO A 213 55.84 9.83 -3.39
C PRO A 213 56.18 9.91 -4.89
N LEU A 214 55.39 9.24 -5.74
CA LEU A 214 55.57 9.25 -7.19
C LEU A 214 55.32 10.64 -7.78
N ALA A 215 54.25 11.31 -7.35
CA ALA A 215 53.95 12.68 -7.76
C ALA A 215 55.05 13.66 -7.33
N TRP A 216 55.59 13.50 -6.12
CA TRP A 216 56.68 14.33 -5.61
C TRP A 216 57.99 14.13 -6.39
N ALA A 217 58.32 12.89 -6.74
CA ALA A 217 59.48 12.57 -7.57
C ALA A 217 59.35 13.22 -8.97
N LEU A 218 58.20 13.04 -9.64
CA LEU A 218 57.92 13.66 -10.94
C LEU A 218 58.02 15.19 -10.89
N PHE A 219 57.52 15.82 -9.82
CA PHE A 219 57.56 17.27 -9.70
C PHE A 219 59.00 17.80 -9.61
N ASN A 220 59.86 17.09 -8.87
CA ASN A 220 61.27 17.44 -8.76
C ASN A 220 62.03 17.22 -10.08
N ASP A 221 61.76 16.13 -10.78
CA ASP A 221 62.38 15.85 -12.08
C ASP A 221 62.01 16.89 -13.14
N ILE A 222 60.74 17.30 -13.20
CA ILE A 222 60.27 18.37 -14.09
C ILE A 222 60.94 19.70 -13.73
N LYS A 223 61.02 20.05 -12.44
CA LYS A 223 61.69 21.28 -11.98
C LYS A 223 63.18 21.28 -12.34
N PHE A 224 63.83 20.13 -12.20
CA PHE A 224 65.23 19.94 -12.58
C PHE A 224 65.44 20.12 -14.08
N LEU A 225 64.59 19.50 -14.91
CA LEU A 225 64.60 19.68 -16.37
C LEU A 225 64.38 21.14 -16.79
N ILE A 226 63.41 21.84 -16.19
CA ILE A 226 63.16 23.25 -16.47
C ILE A 226 64.37 24.11 -16.10
N ASN A 227 65.00 23.87 -14.95
CA ASN A 227 66.19 24.62 -14.54
C ASN A 227 67.39 24.36 -15.44
N ILE A 228 67.57 23.12 -15.94
CA ILE A 228 68.61 22.81 -16.93
C ILE A 228 68.38 23.57 -18.23
N VAL A 229 67.15 23.55 -18.76
CA VAL A 229 66.81 24.27 -20.00
C VAL A 229 67.00 25.77 -19.83
N ARG A 230 66.75 26.31 -18.64
CA ARG A 230 66.92 27.74 -18.32
C ARG A 230 68.38 28.14 -18.07
N SER A 231 69.25 27.21 -17.70
CA SER A 231 70.69 27.45 -17.48
C SER A 231 71.52 27.36 -18.77
N ASN A 232 70.97 26.82 -19.84
CA ASN A 232 71.63 26.62 -21.13
C ASN A 232 71.24 27.70 -22.18
N ARG A 233 70.64 28.80 -21.74
CA ARG A 233 70.25 29.98 -22.53
C ARG A 233 70.81 31.22 -21.88
#